data_AF-A0A969VQ22-F1
#
_entry.id   AF-A0A969VQ22-F1
#
_cell.length_a   1.000
_cell.length_b   1.000
_cell.length_c   1.000
_cell.angle_alpha   90.00
_cell.angle_beta   90.00
_cell.angle_gamma   90.00
#
_symmetry.space_group_name_H-M   'P 1'
#
loop_
_entity.id
_entity.type
_entity.pdbx_description
1 polymer ?
#
loop_
_entity_poly.entity_id
_entity_poly.type
_entity_poly.pdbx_seq_one_letter_code
_entity_poly.pdbx_strand_id
1 'polypeptide(L)'
;MMTPKGDVIDLPVGATPIDFGYRIHEQIGSHAVRAIVNNSPYKLTNELHSGDIVEIQTDKNQSPKQDWLRHVKTHQASHQIKYRLRKQSSSGPPQVNPSYNRQLALNKFQPVALSSLQDTIPTVTGLQQQIKFGMSSTISLLFYEIKSYLNSFSTPGTLIIGVRTKQALKGCHSSNGHQYVDYGQLFSES
;
A
#
# COMPACT_ATOMS: atom_id res chain seq x y z
N MET A 1 -8.49 15.90 29.32
CA MET A 1 -7.08 15.84 29.79
C MET A 1 -6.36 17.09 29.36
N MET A 2 -5.29 17.49 30.04
CA MET A 2 -4.54 18.68 29.67
C MET A 2 -3.05 18.36 29.44
N THR A 3 -2.45 18.98 28.44
CA THR A 3 -0.98 18.94 28.25
C THR A 3 -0.32 19.88 29.27
N PRO A 4 0.98 19.69 29.58
CA PRO A 4 1.70 20.64 30.44
C PRO A 4 1.76 22.06 29.87
N LYS A 5 1.51 22.22 28.57
CA LYS A 5 1.44 23.51 27.87
C LYS A 5 0.06 24.18 27.98
N GLY A 6 -0.93 23.50 28.54
CA GLY A 6 -2.29 24.02 28.70
C GLY A 6 -3.27 23.63 27.59
N ASP A 7 -2.87 22.76 26.65
CA ASP A 7 -3.78 22.31 25.60
C ASP A 7 -4.74 21.25 26.15
N VAL A 8 -6.02 21.44 25.91
CA VAL A 8 -7.06 20.47 26.31
C VAL A 8 -7.24 19.43 25.23
N ILE A 9 -7.18 18.15 25.64
CA ILE A 9 -7.37 16.99 24.77
C ILE A 9 -8.52 16.17 25.31
N ASP A 10 -9.51 15.96 24.44
CA ASP A 10 -10.66 15.12 24.70
C ASP A 10 -10.32 13.64 24.47
N LEU A 11 -10.65 12.82 25.47
CA LEU A 11 -10.48 11.38 25.45
C LEU A 11 -11.72 10.73 26.06
N PRO A 12 -12.05 9.48 25.65
CA PRO A 12 -13.15 8.74 26.23
C PRO A 12 -12.89 8.43 27.72
N VAL A 13 -13.97 8.17 28.46
CA VAL A 13 -13.89 7.73 29.86
C VAL A 13 -13.10 6.42 29.95
N GLY A 14 -12.20 6.33 30.94
CA GLY A 14 -11.32 5.19 31.13
C GLY A 14 -10.12 5.14 30.18
N ALA A 15 -9.85 6.22 29.42
CA ALA A 15 -8.66 6.31 28.58
C ALA A 15 -7.38 6.29 29.42
N THR A 16 -6.32 5.75 28.82
CA THR A 16 -5.01 5.59 29.48
C THR A 16 -4.01 6.64 29.00
N PRO A 17 -2.86 6.84 29.69
CA PRO A 17 -1.76 7.67 29.18
C PRO A 17 -1.27 7.25 27.78
N ILE A 18 -1.42 5.97 27.42
CA ILE A 18 -1.08 5.46 26.09
C ILE A 18 -2.03 6.07 25.04
N ASP A 19 -3.34 6.10 25.31
CA ASP A 19 -4.33 6.74 24.44
C ASP A 19 -4.02 8.23 24.26
N PHE A 20 -3.67 8.92 25.34
CA PHE A 20 -3.27 10.34 25.30
C PHE A 20 -2.03 10.57 24.43
N GLY A 21 -0.99 9.74 24.59
CA GLY A 21 0.22 9.83 23.77
C GLY A 21 -0.08 9.69 22.27
N TYR A 22 -0.89 8.69 21.88
CA TYR A 22 -1.29 8.51 20.49
C TYR A 22 -2.21 9.61 19.95
N ARG A 23 -2.96 10.28 20.83
CA ARG A 23 -3.83 11.40 20.46
C ARG A 23 -3.03 12.67 20.15
N ILE A 24 -1.91 12.88 20.84
CA ILE A 24 -0.94 13.96 20.54
C ILE A 24 -0.18 13.62 19.27
N HIS A 25 0.56 12.50 19.27
CA HIS A 25 1.37 12.11 18.12
C HIS A 25 1.74 10.62 18.17
N GLU A 26 1.79 9.96 17.02
CA GLU A 26 2.14 8.53 16.93
C GLU A 26 3.53 8.22 17.51
N GLN A 27 4.49 9.12 17.31
CA GLN A 27 5.84 8.97 17.85
C GLN A 27 5.86 9.03 19.38
N ILE A 28 5.06 9.90 20.00
CA ILE A 28 4.98 9.99 21.47
C ILE A 28 4.32 8.73 22.02
N GLY A 29 3.20 8.31 21.44
CA GLY A 29 2.50 7.09 21.85
C GLY A 29 3.36 5.83 21.68
N SER A 30 4.10 5.70 20.58
CA SER A 30 4.89 4.50 20.28
C SER A 30 6.14 4.37 21.15
N HIS A 31 6.70 5.49 21.60
CA HIS A 31 7.93 5.54 22.38
C HIS A 31 7.68 5.78 23.88
N ALA A 32 6.44 5.70 24.35
CA ALA A 32 6.07 5.96 25.74
C ALA A 32 6.66 4.93 26.72
N VAL A 33 7.38 5.41 27.74
CA VAL A 33 7.99 4.58 28.80
C VAL A 33 7.24 4.69 30.12
N ARG A 34 6.94 5.92 30.54
CA ARG A 34 6.18 6.22 31.76
C ARG A 34 5.36 7.49 31.59
N ALA A 35 4.37 7.67 32.45
CA ALA A 35 3.59 8.90 32.53
C ALA A 35 3.87 9.59 33.87
N ILE A 36 3.74 10.91 33.87
CA ILE A 36 3.66 11.74 35.07
C ILE A 36 2.31 12.43 34.99
N VAL A 37 1.50 12.27 36.04
CA VAL A 37 0.19 12.89 36.15
C VAL A 37 0.21 13.78 37.37
N ASN A 38 -0.11 15.07 37.18
CA ASN A 38 -0.10 16.07 38.26
C ASN A 38 1.23 16.06 39.05
N ASN A 39 2.37 16.05 38.34
CA ASN A 39 3.74 15.95 38.89
C ASN A 39 4.08 14.68 39.67
N SER A 40 3.23 13.65 39.63
CA SER A 40 3.46 12.37 40.29
C SER A 40 3.65 11.22 39.28
N PRO A 41 4.57 10.27 39.52
CA PRO A 41 4.80 9.15 38.63
C PRO A 41 3.54 8.28 38.51
N TYR A 42 3.17 7.95 37.28
CA TYR A 42 1.92 7.28 36.95
C TYR A 42 2.15 6.11 35.99
N LYS A 43 1.37 5.03 36.16
CA LYS A 43 1.48 3.84 35.30
C LYS A 43 0.77 4.08 33.97
N LEU A 44 1.36 3.61 32.87
CA LEU A 44 0.76 3.69 31.53
C LEU A 44 -0.56 2.91 31.38
N THR A 45 -0.81 1.95 32.27
CA THR A 45 -1.99 1.07 32.24
C THR A 45 -3.18 1.62 33.02
N ASN A 46 -2.96 2.62 33.86
CA ASN A 46 -4.00 3.18 34.72
C ASN A 46 -4.86 4.19 33.94
N GLU A 47 -6.11 4.36 34.37
CA GLU A 47 -7.07 5.25 33.72
C GLU A 47 -6.90 6.71 34.16
N LEU A 48 -6.97 7.63 33.20
CA LEU A 48 -6.89 9.06 33.42
C LEU A 48 -8.25 9.65 33.79
N HIS A 49 -8.24 10.71 34.61
CA HIS A 49 -9.45 11.41 35.04
C HIS A 49 -9.54 12.81 34.45
N SER A 50 -10.76 13.31 34.28
CA SER A 50 -10.96 14.65 33.73
C SER A 50 -10.27 15.70 34.58
N GLY A 51 -9.56 16.63 33.93
CA GLY A 51 -8.76 17.66 34.60
C GLY A 51 -7.30 17.27 34.87
N ASP A 52 -6.91 16.02 34.65
CA ASP A 52 -5.51 15.60 34.85
C ASP A 52 -4.55 16.27 33.85
N ILE A 53 -3.43 16.78 34.38
CA ILE A 53 -2.29 17.26 33.60
C ILE A 53 -1.35 16.08 33.37
N VAL A 54 -1.19 15.68 32.11
CA VAL A 54 -0.47 14.46 31.73
C VAL A 54 0.81 14.80 30.96
N GLU A 55 1.94 14.38 31.49
CA GLU A 55 3.24 14.41 30.82
C GLU A 55 3.66 12.98 30.47
N ILE A 56 3.99 12.74 29.20
CA ILE A 56 4.47 11.44 28.72
C ILE A 56 5.98 11.50 28.54
N GLN A 57 6.67 10.55 29.16
CA GLN A 57 8.11 10.39 28.96
C GLN A 57 8.39 9.32 27.92
N THR A 58 9.20 9.69 26.92
CA THR A 58 9.48 8.86 25.74
C THR A 58 10.94 8.44 25.65
N ASP A 59 11.20 7.26 25.09
CA ASP A 59 12.55 6.77 24.78
C ASP A 59 12.59 6.23 23.34
N LYS A 60 13.65 6.56 22.60
CA LYS A 60 13.89 6.09 21.22
C LYS A 60 14.00 4.57 21.13
N ASN A 61 14.49 3.92 22.18
CA ASN A 61 14.63 2.46 22.23
C ASN A 61 13.30 1.74 22.55
N GLN A 62 12.32 2.49 23.07
CA GLN A 62 11.03 1.92 23.41
C GLN A 62 10.22 1.64 22.16
N SER A 63 9.52 0.51 22.17
CA SER A 63 8.62 0.10 21.11
C SER A 63 7.27 -0.34 21.68
N PRO A 64 6.18 -0.21 20.91
CA PRO A 64 4.86 -0.62 21.36
C PRO A 64 4.83 -2.12 21.62
N LYS A 65 4.13 -2.52 22.69
CA LYS A 65 4.02 -3.91 23.15
C LYS A 65 2.60 -4.44 22.95
N GLN A 66 2.47 -5.76 22.77
CA GLN A 66 1.17 -6.42 22.63
C GLN A 66 0.25 -6.17 23.84
N ASP A 67 0.80 -6.13 25.05
CA ASP A 67 0.03 -5.95 26.28
C ASP A 67 -0.73 -4.61 26.34
N TRP A 68 -0.22 -3.57 25.66
CA TRP A 68 -0.87 -2.26 25.61
C TRP A 68 -2.25 -2.33 24.98
N LEU A 69 -2.51 -3.28 24.08
CA LEU A 69 -3.81 -3.48 23.44
C LEU A 69 -4.93 -3.82 24.44
N ARG A 70 -4.60 -4.32 25.63
CA ARG A 70 -5.58 -4.64 26.68
C ARG A 70 -6.04 -3.40 27.46
N HIS A 71 -5.22 -2.34 27.45
CA HIS A 71 -5.42 -1.16 28.28
C HIS A 71 -5.96 0.04 27.49
N VAL A 72 -5.57 0.16 26.21
CA VAL A 72 -6.05 1.25 25.35
C VAL A 72 -7.56 1.18 25.09
N LYS A 73 -8.22 2.33 25.14
CA LYS A 73 -9.65 2.45 24.84
C LYS A 73 -9.91 3.02 23.45
N THR A 74 -8.99 3.83 22.92
CA THR A 74 -9.21 4.51 21.64
C THR A 74 -8.91 3.60 20.45
N HIS A 75 -9.76 3.66 19.43
CA HIS A 75 -9.54 2.90 18.19
C HIS A 75 -8.26 3.34 17.48
N GLN A 76 -7.94 4.64 17.53
CA GLN A 76 -6.71 5.21 16.96
C GLN A 76 -5.46 4.57 17.57
N ALA A 77 -5.36 4.52 18.91
CA ALA A 77 -4.21 3.89 19.57
C ALA A 77 -4.13 2.40 19.25
N SER A 78 -5.25 1.67 19.35
CA SER A 78 -5.30 0.23 19.03
C SER A 78 -4.84 -0.07 17.59
N HIS A 79 -5.29 0.74 16.62
CA HIS A 79 -4.90 0.59 15.23
C HIS A 79 -3.40 0.82 15.02
N GLN A 80 -2.86 1.92 15.57
CA GLN A 80 -1.44 2.24 15.41
C GLN A 80 -0.53 1.23 16.09
N ILE A 81 -0.89 0.76 17.29
CA ILE A 81 -0.16 -0.31 18.00
C ILE A 81 -0.14 -1.59 17.15
N LYS A 82 -1.30 -2.03 16.64
CA LYS A 82 -1.38 -3.23 15.76
C LYS A 82 -0.54 -3.06 14.49
N TYR A 83 -0.59 -1.89 13.87
CA TYR A 83 0.19 -1.59 12.67
C TYR A 83 1.70 -1.71 12.94
N ARG A 84 2.17 -1.11 14.03
CA ARG A 84 3.58 -1.15 14.44
C ARG A 84 4.03 -2.57 14.82
N LEU A 85 3.21 -3.32 15.56
CA LEU A 85 3.52 -4.71 15.93
C LEU A 85 3.61 -5.62 14.70
N ARG A 86 2.70 -5.46 13.72
CA ARG A 86 2.80 -6.17 12.43
C ARG A 86 4.11 -5.83 11.72
N LYS A 87 4.45 -4.55 11.60
CA LYS A 87 5.70 -4.11 10.96
C LYS A 87 6.95 -4.68 11.66
N GLN A 88 6.95 -4.77 12.98
CA GLN A 88 8.03 -5.40 13.75
C GLN A 88 8.11 -6.92 13.53
N SER A 89 6.97 -7.60 13.37
CA SER A 89 6.95 -9.04 13.06
C SER A 89 7.35 -9.36 11.61
N SER A 90 7.07 -8.44 10.67
CA SER A 90 7.35 -8.61 9.23
C SER A 90 8.79 -8.30 8.82
N SER A 91 9.66 -7.86 9.74
CA SER A 91 11.11 -7.84 9.49
C SER A 91 11.73 -9.25 9.55
N GLY A 92 11.00 -10.23 10.09
CA GLY A 92 11.26 -11.64 9.81
C GLY A 92 10.77 -12.00 8.39
N PRO A 93 11.37 -13.00 7.72
CA PRO A 93 10.91 -13.43 6.40
C PRO A 93 9.40 -13.69 6.42
N PRO A 94 8.66 -13.34 5.35
CA PRO A 94 7.22 -13.56 5.30
C PRO A 94 6.91 -15.00 5.66
N GLN A 95 6.20 -15.22 6.76
CA GLN A 95 5.73 -16.54 7.14
C GLN A 95 4.66 -16.93 6.11
N VAL A 96 5.06 -17.62 5.05
CA VAL A 96 4.16 -18.11 4.00
C VAL A 96 3.24 -19.14 4.65
N ASN A 97 1.95 -18.82 4.80
CA ASN A 97 0.95 -19.78 5.24
C ASN A 97 0.95 -20.98 4.26
N PRO A 98 1.38 -22.19 4.67
CA PRO A 98 1.54 -23.33 3.75
C PRO A 98 0.21 -23.77 3.11
N SER A 99 -0.91 -23.35 3.67
CA SER A 99 -2.26 -23.65 3.23
C SER A 99 -2.70 -22.93 1.95
N TYR A 100 -2.08 -21.79 1.59
CA TYR A 100 -2.47 -21.04 0.38
C TYR A 100 -1.95 -21.71 -0.90
N ASN A 101 -0.85 -22.44 -0.82
CA ASN A 101 -0.19 -23.07 -1.98
C ASN A 101 -0.84 -24.38 -2.44
N ARG A 102 -1.83 -24.93 -1.72
CA ARG A 102 -2.50 -26.17 -2.12
C ARG A 102 -3.44 -25.96 -3.32
N GLN A 103 -4.09 -24.80 -3.41
CA GLN A 103 -5.03 -24.51 -4.50
C GLN A 103 -4.29 -24.15 -5.81
N LEU A 104 -3.13 -23.50 -5.70
CA LEU A 104 -2.28 -23.15 -6.85
C LEU A 104 -1.65 -24.38 -7.53
N ALA A 105 -1.44 -25.48 -6.79
CA ALA A 105 -0.94 -26.74 -7.34
C ALA A 105 -2.03 -27.61 -8.01
N LEU A 106 -3.32 -27.35 -7.73
CA LEU A 106 -4.44 -28.11 -8.30
C LEU A 106 -5.03 -27.47 -9.56
N ASN A 107 -4.91 -26.15 -9.72
CA ASN A 107 -5.12 -25.50 -11.00
C ASN A 107 -3.87 -25.63 -11.86
N LYS A 108 -3.62 -26.85 -12.34
CA LYS A 108 -2.89 -27.05 -13.60
C LYS A 108 -3.70 -26.32 -14.66
N PHE A 109 -3.33 -25.07 -14.96
CA PHE A 109 -3.89 -24.33 -16.08
C PHE A 109 -3.78 -25.22 -17.33
N GLN A 110 -4.88 -25.87 -17.70
CA GLN A 110 -5.01 -26.50 -19.01
C GLN A 110 -5.08 -25.32 -19.98
N PRO A 111 -4.13 -25.15 -20.92
CA PRO A 111 -4.32 -24.16 -21.97
C PRO A 111 -5.57 -24.56 -22.75
N VAL A 112 -6.64 -23.78 -22.60
CA VAL A 112 -7.83 -23.91 -23.45
C VAL A 112 -7.37 -23.56 -24.86
N ALA A 113 -7.45 -24.53 -25.77
CA ALA A 113 -7.09 -24.33 -27.16
C ALA A 113 -8.00 -23.25 -27.77
N LEU A 114 -7.42 -22.28 -28.48
CA LEU A 114 -8.17 -21.22 -29.18
C LEU A 114 -9.19 -21.77 -30.18
N SER A 115 -9.02 -23.01 -30.64
CA SER A 115 -9.99 -23.72 -31.49
C SER A 115 -11.33 -23.97 -30.80
N SER A 116 -11.37 -24.02 -29.47
CA SER A 116 -12.61 -24.27 -28.71
C SER A 116 -13.50 -23.03 -28.50
N LEU A 117 -13.01 -21.84 -28.83
CA LEU A 117 -13.80 -20.59 -28.78
C LEU A 117 -14.48 -20.25 -30.11
N GLN A 118 -14.32 -21.09 -31.15
CA GLN A 118 -14.89 -20.84 -32.47
C GLN A 118 -16.41 -21.11 -32.53
N ASP A 119 -16.96 -21.84 -31.55
CA ASP A 119 -18.35 -22.31 -31.60
C ASP A 119 -19.35 -21.44 -30.80
N THR A 120 -18.92 -20.34 -30.17
CA THR A 120 -19.80 -19.56 -29.26
C THR A 120 -20.05 -18.11 -29.65
N ILE A 121 -19.72 -17.68 -30.88
CA ILE A 121 -20.24 -16.41 -31.41
C ILE A 121 -20.86 -16.66 -32.81
N PRO A 122 -22.11 -17.16 -32.88
CA PRO A 122 -22.82 -17.26 -34.16
C PRO A 122 -23.12 -15.89 -34.81
N THR A 123 -22.85 -14.77 -34.13
CA THR A 123 -23.23 -13.42 -34.61
C THR A 123 -22.20 -12.77 -35.55
N VAL A 124 -20.91 -13.03 -35.39
CA VAL A 124 -19.87 -12.33 -36.19
C VAL A 124 -19.76 -12.89 -37.61
N THR A 125 -20.00 -14.19 -37.78
CA THR A 125 -19.97 -14.85 -39.09
C THR A 125 -21.18 -14.47 -39.96
N GLY A 126 -22.35 -14.25 -39.35
CA GLY A 126 -23.54 -13.77 -40.06
C GLY A 126 -23.39 -12.35 -40.61
N LEU A 127 -22.77 -11.46 -39.85
CA LEU A 127 -22.51 -10.07 -40.27
C LEU A 127 -21.44 -9.97 -41.38
N GLN A 128 -20.55 -10.96 -41.50
CA GLN A 128 -19.60 -11.06 -42.63
C GLN A 128 -20.29 -11.37 -43.97
N GLN A 129 -21.47 -12.01 -43.97
CA GLN A 129 -22.16 -12.34 -45.23
C GLN A 129 -22.97 -11.17 -45.82
N GLN A 130 -23.47 -10.24 -45.00
CA GLN A 130 -24.16 -9.05 -45.51
C GLN A 130 -23.21 -8.00 -46.13
N ILE A 131 -21.91 -8.05 -45.83
CA ILE A 131 -20.93 -7.15 -46.47
C ILE A 131 -20.56 -7.64 -47.90
N LYS A 132 -20.85 -8.91 -48.23
CA LYS A 132 -20.59 -9.47 -49.58
C LYS A 132 -21.72 -9.25 -50.59
N PHE A 133 -22.96 -9.07 -50.14
CA PHE A 133 -24.12 -8.93 -51.00
C PHE A 133 -24.81 -7.58 -50.80
N GLY A 134 -24.14 -6.53 -51.28
CA GLY A 134 -24.75 -5.27 -51.69
C GLY A 134 -25.25 -4.36 -50.57
N MET A 135 -24.65 -3.18 -50.46
CA MET A 135 -25.37 -1.90 -50.54
C MET A 135 -24.40 -0.73 -50.80
N SER A 136 -24.79 0.09 -51.79
CA SER A 136 -24.40 1.48 -52.07
C SER A 136 -22.97 1.81 -52.54
N SER A 137 -22.88 2.27 -53.80
CA SER A 137 -21.68 2.82 -54.47
C SER A 137 -20.95 3.95 -53.71
N THR A 138 -21.50 4.47 -52.61
CA THR A 138 -20.89 5.55 -51.82
C THR A 138 -19.88 5.06 -50.77
N ILE A 139 -19.99 3.81 -50.29
CA ILE A 139 -19.05 3.26 -49.29
C ILE A 139 -17.75 2.75 -49.93
N SER A 140 -17.80 2.31 -51.19
CA SER A 140 -16.61 1.92 -51.97
C SER A 140 -15.61 3.07 -52.16
N LEU A 141 -16.06 4.32 -52.22
CA LEU A 141 -15.18 5.49 -52.38
C LEU A 141 -14.40 5.80 -51.10
N LEU A 142 -15.06 5.78 -49.93
CA LEU A 142 -14.39 5.95 -48.63
C LEU A 142 -13.41 4.82 -48.32
N PHE A 143 -13.71 3.59 -48.77
CA PHE A 143 -12.78 2.46 -48.60
C PHE A 143 -11.53 2.58 -49.49
N TYR A 144 -11.64 3.15 -50.70
CA TYR A 144 -10.49 3.34 -51.59
C TYR A 144 -9.54 4.44 -51.08
N GLU A 145 -10.09 5.49 -50.49
CA GLU A 145 -9.35 6.63 -49.94
C GLU A 145 -8.59 6.25 -48.65
N ILE A 146 -9.18 5.43 -47.79
CA ILE A 146 -8.51 4.88 -46.60
C ILE A 146 -7.42 3.86 -46.98
N LYS A 147 -7.66 3.03 -48.01
CA LYS A 147 -6.68 2.03 -48.48
C LYS A 147 -5.49 2.68 -49.21
N SER A 148 -5.70 3.81 -49.88
CA SER A 148 -4.66 4.68 -50.43
C SER A 148 -3.76 5.26 -49.32
N TYR A 149 -4.35 5.61 -48.17
CA TYR A 149 -3.61 6.16 -47.03
C TYR A 149 -2.81 5.10 -46.25
N LEU A 150 -3.29 3.85 -46.21
CA LEU A 150 -2.60 2.75 -45.52
C LEU A 150 -1.46 2.12 -46.35
N ASN A 151 -1.49 2.28 -47.68
CA ASN A 151 -0.43 1.78 -48.57
C ASN A 151 0.81 2.69 -48.66
N SER A 152 0.81 3.87 -48.06
CA SER A 152 1.99 4.75 -47.97
C SER A 152 2.93 4.43 -46.79
N PHE A 153 2.57 3.47 -45.93
CA PHE A 153 3.36 3.07 -44.76
C PHE A 153 3.98 1.67 -44.83
N SER A 154 3.85 0.98 -45.96
CA SER A 154 4.51 -0.31 -46.20
C SER A 154 5.71 -0.14 -47.13
N THR A 155 6.79 0.46 -46.63
CA THR A 155 8.13 0.14 -47.15
C THR A 155 8.68 -1.06 -46.37
N PRO A 156 9.22 -2.09 -47.04
CA PRO A 156 9.78 -3.25 -46.37
C PRO A 156 11.16 -2.87 -45.80
N GLY A 157 11.23 -2.62 -44.49
CA GLY A 157 12.48 -2.27 -43.82
C GLY A 157 12.42 -2.53 -42.33
N THR A 158 12.87 -3.73 -41.94
CA THR A 158 13.43 -4.14 -40.64
C THR A 158 13.44 -3.09 -39.51
N LEU A 159 12.66 -3.33 -38.45
CA LEU A 159 13.05 -2.91 -37.09
C LEU A 159 12.81 -4.06 -36.10
N ILE A 160 13.92 -4.62 -35.61
CA ILE A 160 13.96 -5.68 -34.61
C ILE A 160 13.57 -5.06 -33.26
N ILE A 161 12.39 -5.39 -32.72
CA ILE A 161 12.12 -5.24 -31.28
C ILE A 161 12.52 -6.56 -30.62
N GLY A 162 13.80 -6.64 -30.25
CA GLY A 162 14.34 -7.77 -29.49
C GLY A 162 13.84 -7.75 -28.05
N VAL A 163 12.92 -8.66 -27.73
CA VAL A 163 12.61 -9.02 -26.34
C VAL A 163 13.75 -9.91 -25.84
N ARG A 164 14.69 -9.34 -25.09
CA ARG A 164 15.82 -10.10 -24.53
C ARG A 164 15.42 -10.63 -23.15
N THR A 165 15.08 -11.91 -23.10
CA THR A 165 15.17 -12.73 -21.88
C THR A 165 16.57 -13.34 -21.79
N LYS A 166 17.27 -13.25 -20.64
CA LYS A 166 17.95 -14.40 -19.99
C LYS A 166 18.62 -14.02 -18.66
N GLN A 167 18.65 -15.03 -17.81
CA GLN A 167 19.17 -15.13 -16.45
C GLN A 167 20.70 -14.93 -16.33
N ALA A 168 21.07 -14.51 -15.11
CA ALA A 168 22.25 -14.87 -14.30
C ALA A 168 23.67 -14.58 -14.81
N LEU A 169 24.44 -13.81 -14.02
CA LEU A 169 25.69 -14.23 -13.36
C LEU A 169 26.18 -13.20 -12.32
N LYS A 170 26.98 -13.71 -11.38
CA LYS A 170 27.45 -13.16 -10.10
C LYS A 170 28.36 -11.93 -10.20
N GLY A 171 28.34 -11.12 -9.13
CA GLY A 171 29.52 -10.48 -8.53
C GLY A 171 29.75 -9.01 -8.89
N CYS A 172 29.49 -8.10 -7.95
CA CYS A 172 30.47 -7.13 -7.43
C CYS A 172 29.81 -6.10 -6.50
N HIS A 173 30.44 -5.95 -5.34
CA HIS A 173 30.41 -4.87 -4.35
C HIS A 173 29.53 -3.64 -4.64
N SER A 174 28.56 -3.40 -3.75
CA SER A 174 27.99 -2.07 -3.53
C SER A 174 28.31 -1.63 -2.11
N SER A 175 29.27 -0.73 -2.00
CA SER A 175 29.56 0.06 -0.80
C SER A 175 28.44 1.06 -0.54
N ASN A 176 28.10 1.19 0.74
CA ASN A 176 27.14 2.11 1.33
C ASN A 176 27.12 3.51 0.69
N GLY A 177 25.98 3.87 0.10
CA GLY A 177 25.63 5.25 -0.26
C GLY A 177 24.28 5.58 0.36
N HIS A 178 24.32 6.10 1.59
CA HIS A 178 23.14 6.61 2.29
C HIS A 178 22.56 7.79 1.50
N GLN A 179 21.31 7.68 1.05
CA GLN A 179 20.51 8.87 0.74
C GLN A 179 19.75 9.27 2.01
N TYR A 180 20.24 10.33 2.64
CA TYR A 180 19.59 11.08 3.70
C TYR A 180 18.56 12.02 3.05
N VAL A 181 17.33 12.05 3.55
CA VAL A 181 16.37 13.11 3.22
C VAL A 181 16.42 14.11 4.37
N ASP A 182 17.05 15.25 4.11
CA ASP A 182 17.17 16.39 5.01
C ASP A 182 15.82 17.13 5.11
N TYR A 183 15.31 17.30 6.33
CA TYR A 183 14.17 18.17 6.63
C TYR A 183 14.65 19.27 7.57
N GLY A 184 15.54 20.11 7.04
CA GLY A 184 16.09 21.27 7.73
C GLY A 184 16.11 22.51 6.85
N GLN A 185 14.97 22.99 6.35
CA GLN A 185 14.87 24.39 5.90
C GLN A 185 13.41 24.86 5.70
N LEU A 186 12.75 25.23 6.79
CA LEU A 186 11.70 26.25 6.77
C LEU A 186 11.80 26.99 8.09
N PHE A 187 12.54 28.10 8.10
CA PHE A 187 12.35 29.33 8.89
C PHE A 187 13.68 30.13 8.83
N SER A 188 13.78 31.02 7.84
CA SER A 188 14.65 32.21 7.92
C SER A 188 13.83 33.43 7.51
N GLU A 189 13.69 34.32 8.49
CA GLU A 189 13.59 35.78 8.39
C GLU A 189 12.40 36.43 7.67
N SER A 190 11.63 37.19 8.47
CA SER A 190 11.44 38.64 8.27
C SER A 190 11.22 39.30 9.63
#